data_AF-A0A8T5QIK8-F1
#
_entry.id   AF-A0A8T5QIK8-F1
#
_cell.length_a   1.000
_cell.length_b   1.000
_cell.length_c   1.000
_cell.angle_alpha   90.00
_cell.angle_beta   90.00
_cell.angle_gamma   90.00
#
_symmetry.space_group_name_H-M   'P 1'
#
loop_
_entity.id
_entity.type
_entity.pdbx_description
1 polymer ?
#
loop_
_entity_poly.entity_id
_entity_poly.type
_entity_poly.pdbx_seq_one_letter_code
_entity_poly.pdbx_strand_id
1 'polypeptide(L)' 'MKLQNNNGQFRLTIPKDLVSAKGWDQGTDLVIAIDTEGNLIIQEIERKKKR' A
#
# COMPACT_ATOMS: atom_id res chain seq x y z
N MET A 1 -0.88 -13.94 -1.25
CA MET A 1 -1.29 -12.71 -1.98
C MET A 1 -1.62 -13.10 -3.41
N LYS A 2 -2.74 -12.63 -3.97
CA LYS A 2 -3.12 -12.89 -5.36
C LYS A 2 -3.17 -11.56 -6.09
N LEU A 3 -2.34 -11.39 -7.12
CA LEU A 3 -2.40 -10.23 -8.00
C LEU A 3 -3.63 -10.42 -8.90
N GLN A 4 -4.57 -9.48 -8.87
CA GLN A 4 -5.74 -9.51 -9.74
C GLN A 4 -5.59 -8.42 -10.81
N ASN A 5 -5.75 -8.80 -12.07
CA ASN A 5 -5.84 -7.86 -13.18
C ASN A 5 -7.32 -7.50 -13.36
N ASN A 6 -7.66 -6.23 -13.13
CA ASN A 6 -8.99 -5.70 -13.39
C ASN A 6 -8.86 -4.53 -14.36
N ASN A 7 -9.19 -4.73 -15.63
CA ASN A 7 -9.16 -3.71 -16.69
C ASN A 7 -7.81 -2.98 -16.82
N GLY A 8 -6.70 -3.70 -16.73
CA GLY A 8 -5.35 -3.12 -16.83
C GLY A 8 -4.84 -2.48 -15.53
N GLN A 9 -5.65 -2.47 -14.47
CA GLN A 9 -5.24 -2.08 -13.14
C GLN A 9 -4.92 -3.32 -12.32
N PHE A 10 -3.67 -3.41 -11.85
CA PHE A 10 -3.25 -4.44 -10.91
C PHE A 10 -3.70 -4.08 -9.51
N ARG A 11 -4.33 -5.04 -8.82
CA ARG A 11 -4.74 -4.91 -7.43
C ARG A 11 -3.95 -5.88 -6.55
N LEU A 12 -3.44 -5.36 -5.45
CA LEU A 12 -2.77 -6.13 -4.41
C LEU A 12 -3.67 -6.17 -3.18
N THR A 13 -4.15 -7.36 -2.82
CA THR A 13 -4.89 -7.54 -1.57
C THR A 13 -3.93 -7.73 -0.41
N ILE A 14 -4.01 -6.83 0.58
CA ILE A 14 -3.26 -6.92 1.83
C ILE A 14 -4.16 -7.64 2.87
N PRO A 15 -3.66 -8.69 3.56
CA PRO A 15 -4.37 -9.32 4.66
C PRO A 15 -4.80 -8.33 5.75
N LYS A 16 -6.01 -8.50 6.28
CA LYS A 16 -6.62 -7.61 7.28
C LYS A 16 -5.75 -7.46 8.55
N ASP A 17 -5.08 -8.53 8.96
CA ASP A 17 -4.25 -8.53 10.16
C ASP A 17 -3.04 -7.59 10.01
N LEU A 18 -2.46 -7.50 8.80
CA LEU A 18 -1.35 -6.59 8.52
C LEU A 18 -1.81 -5.13 8.44
N VAL A 19 -2.98 -4.90 7.82
CA VAL A 19 -3.61 -3.57 7.79
C VAL A 19 -3.84 -3.05 9.21
N SER A 20 -4.40 -3.91 10.08
CA SER A 20 -4.68 -3.58 11.48
C SER A 20 -3.39 -3.34 12.29
N ALA A 21 -2.37 -4.19 12.11
CA ALA A 21 -1.09 -4.05 12.80
C ALA A 21 -0.33 -2.78 12.39
N LYS A 22 -0.53 -2.30 11.16
CA LYS A 22 0.03 -1.03 10.68
C LYS A 22 -0.81 0.20 11.03
N GLY A 23 -2.02 0.01 11.57
CA GLY A 23 -2.94 1.11 11.86
C GLY A 23 -3.51 1.77 10.61
N TRP A 24 -3.44 1.10 9.47
CA TRP A 24 -4.02 1.60 8.22
C TRP A 24 -5.52 1.43 8.23
N ASP A 25 -6.23 2.41 7.67
CA ASP A 25 -7.68 2.38 7.55
C ASP A 25 -8.11 2.80 6.14
N GLN A 26 -9.41 2.73 5.87
CA GLN A 26 -9.96 3.19 4.61
C GLN A 26 -9.66 4.69 4.42
N GLY A 27 -8.95 5.00 3.32
CA GLY A 27 -8.55 6.37 3.00
C GLY A 27 -7.10 6.70 3.38
N THR A 28 -6.38 5.79 4.04
CA THR A 28 -4.91 5.90 4.18
C THR A 28 -4.27 5.82 2.80
N ASP A 29 -3.44 6.82 2.50
CA ASP A 29 -2.67 6.82 1.27
C ASP A 29 -1.37 6.03 1.45
N LEU A 30 -1.16 5.07 0.56
CA LEU A 30 -0.01 4.18 0.57
C LEU A 30 0.77 4.33 -0.73
N VAL A 31 2.10 4.23 -0.63
CA VAL A 31 3.00 4.13 -1.79
C VAL A 31 3.66 2.76 -1.80
N ILE A 32 3.77 2.18 -2.99
CA ILE A 32 4.58 0.98 -3.23
C ILE A 32 5.93 1.46 -3.75
N ALA A 33 7.01 1.09 -3.07
CA ALA A 33 8.37 1.45 -3.44
C ALA A 33 9.25 0.20 -3.50
N ILE A 34 10.43 0.35 -4.11
CA ILE A 34 11.49 -0.66 -4.07
C ILE A 34 12.55 -0.12 -3.12
N ASP A 35 12.95 -0.92 -2.14
CA ASP A 35 14.03 -0.55 -1.22
C ASP A 35 15.42 -0.74 -1.87
N THR A 36 16.48 -0.43 -1.12
CA THR A 36 17.87 -0.55 -1.60
C THR A 36 18.31 -1.99 -1.87
N GLU A 37 17.59 -2.96 -1.32
CA GLU A 37 17.86 -4.40 -1.49
C GLU A 37 17.05 -5.00 -2.65
N GLY A 38 16.18 -4.20 -3.29
CA GLY A 38 15.33 -4.63 -4.39
C GLY A 38 13.99 -5.23 -3.93
N ASN A 39 13.64 -5.13 -2.65
CA ASN A 39 12.37 -5.63 -2.14
C ASN A 39 11.24 -4.61 -2.38
N LEU A 40 10.06 -5.12 -2.72
CA LEU A 40 8.84 -4.31 -2.74
C LEU A 40 8.37 -4.03 -1.32
N ILE A 41 8.27 -2.75 -0.97
CA ILE A 41 7.78 -2.28 0.31
C ILE A 41 6.54 -1.40 0.12
N ILE A 42 5.68 -1.38 1.14
CA ILE A 42 4.48 -0.53 1.19
C ILE A 42 4.66 0.44 2.35
N GLN A 43 4.58 1.73 2.06
CA GLN A 43 4.78 2.81 3.02
C GLN A 43 3.57 3.73 3.05
N GLU A 44 3.25 4.26 4.23
CA GLU A 44 2.24 5.29 4.38
C GLU A 44 2.81 6.65 3.96
N ILE A 45 2.01 7.43 3.22
CA ILE A 45 2.37 8.79 2.86
C ILE A 45 1.49 9.78 3.62
N GLU A 46 2.12 10.59 4.47
CA GLU A 46 1.44 11.73 5.05
C GLU A 46 1.15 12.76 3.95
N ARG A 47 -0.13 12.96 3.63
CA ARG A 47 -0.52 14.13 2.83
C ARG A 47 -0.14 15.37 3.62
N LYS A 48 0.98 16.01 3.30
CA LYS A 48 1.25 17.38 3.72
C LYS A 48 0.07 18.22 3.23
N LYS A 49 -0.85 18.59 4.14
CA LYS A 49 -1.88 19.59 3.86
C LYS A 49 -1.15 20.81 3.30
N LYS A 50 -1.28 21.07 1.99
CA LYS A 50 -0.97 22.38 1.43
C LYS A 50 -1.91 23.35 2.16
N ARG A 51 -1.34 24.15 3.06
CA ARG A 51 -1.97 25.34 3.61
C ARG A 51 -2.08 26.39 2.53
#